data_AF-A0A9N9SKR0-F1
#
_entry.id   AF-A0A9N9SKR0-F1
#
_cell.length_a   1.000
_cell.length_b   1.000
_cell.length_c   1.000
_cell.angle_alpha   90.00
_cell.angle_beta   90.00
_cell.angle_gamma   90.00
#
_symmetry.space_group_name_H-M   'P 1'
#
loop_
_entity.id
_entity.type
_entity.pdbx_description
1 polymer ?
#
loop_
_entity_poly.entity_id
_entity_poly.type
_entity_poly.pdbx_seq_one_letter_code
_entity_poly.pdbx_strand_id
1 'polypeptide(L)'
;MFGLQNPRVTGQILRSADRLIKRFAKHILHLNEHTPDAKLHAKIRDGGLGFLDLRHFIPGFFLISLTGLLDHVDGRSLSAVLQCVETRRLIERLNTLKGDVPNDHLWRDRLMQAPTLEGLENCTDDPASRSWIDQKPAGWTGQDFVRAVQLRSNNLTVAGIMSKPPELRKCRAGCDKVESLSHVLQQCPATHWERIRRHNEVVKKVAGHCRKKQWTTEEEPHVQHQDGTLLKPDLVVHQNIRTLVVDVGVNWEGNQPLGVTYAAKRAVYHNNKFSEAARQRWPGKTLQVLPLIVGARGIWPRCNGPTDETLKLTRALRASCVHIALKWGSSIHQSFGRRVWRWR
;
A
#
# COMPACT_ATOMS: atom_id res chain seq x y z
N MET A 1 27.95 -17.98 -37.73
CA MET A 1 27.20 -18.16 -36.45
C MET A 1 27.38 -16.87 -35.62
N PHE A 2 26.65 -15.81 -35.97
CA PHE A 2 26.84 -14.42 -35.49
C PHE A 2 25.88 -14.05 -34.34
N GLY A 3 25.78 -14.86 -33.29
CA GLY A 3 24.69 -14.75 -32.31
C GLY A 3 25.04 -14.33 -30.87
N LEU A 4 26.31 -14.39 -30.46
CA LEU A 4 26.69 -14.20 -29.03
C LEU A 4 27.67 -13.04 -28.79
N GLN A 5 27.98 -12.26 -29.82
CA GLN A 5 28.75 -11.04 -29.70
C GLN A 5 27.82 -9.83 -29.72
N ASN A 6 27.44 -9.31 -28.55
CA ASN A 6 27.35 -7.87 -28.45
C ASN A 6 28.31 -7.36 -27.37
N PRO A 7 29.62 -7.23 -27.68
CA PRO A 7 30.60 -6.59 -26.81
C PRO A 7 30.23 -5.16 -26.39
N ARG A 8 29.17 -4.57 -26.96
CA ARG A 8 28.71 -3.21 -26.67
C ARG A 8 27.87 -3.10 -25.41
N VAL A 9 27.24 -4.17 -24.87
CA VAL A 9 26.43 -4.05 -23.64
C VAL A 9 27.36 -4.00 -22.42
N THR A 10 27.78 -2.79 -22.05
CA THR A 10 28.56 -2.54 -20.84
C THR A 10 27.63 -2.20 -19.67
N GLY A 11 28.11 -2.37 -18.44
CA GLY A 11 27.39 -1.90 -17.26
C GLY A 11 27.06 -0.39 -17.32
N GLN A 12 27.84 0.40 -18.06
CA GLN A 12 27.56 1.82 -18.29
C GLN A 12 26.35 2.04 -19.20
N ILE A 13 26.19 1.26 -20.27
CA ILE A 13 25.00 1.32 -21.12
C ILE A 13 23.76 0.94 -20.32
N LEU A 14 23.83 -0.15 -19.55
CA LEU A 14 22.70 -0.60 -18.72
C LEU A 14 22.30 0.47 -17.68
N ARG A 15 23.28 1.05 -16.96
CA ARG A 15 23.01 2.18 -16.05
C ARG A 15 22.38 3.38 -16.75
N SER A 16 22.78 3.65 -17.98
CA SER A 16 22.24 4.77 -18.77
C SER A 16 20.79 4.48 -19.19
N ALA A 17 20.49 3.24 -19.58
CA ALA A 17 19.13 2.80 -19.85
C ALA A 17 18.24 2.87 -18.59
N ASP A 18 18.72 2.41 -17.43
CA ASP A 18 17.98 2.53 -16.17
C ASP A 18 17.73 3.99 -15.79
N ARG A 19 18.68 4.90 -16.03
CA ARG A 19 18.45 6.34 -15.83
C ARG A 19 17.33 6.87 -16.72
N LEU A 20 17.25 6.44 -17.97
CA LEU A 20 16.18 6.83 -18.89
C LEU A 20 14.83 6.28 -18.41
N ILE A 21 14.76 5.01 -18.03
CA ILE A 21 13.54 4.37 -17.48
C ILE A 21 13.08 5.14 -16.24
N LYS A 22 13.98 5.42 -15.29
CA LYS A 22 13.63 6.15 -14.07
C LYS A 22 13.14 7.56 -14.35
N ARG A 23 13.83 8.30 -15.23
CA ARG A 23 13.41 9.67 -15.61
C ARG A 23 12.04 9.65 -16.28
N PHE A 24 11.84 8.74 -17.22
CA PHE A 24 10.55 8.58 -17.90
C PHE A 24 9.43 8.21 -16.92
N ALA A 25 9.66 7.21 -16.06
CA ALA A 25 8.68 6.79 -15.04
C ALA A 25 8.33 7.92 -14.08
N LYS A 26 9.33 8.66 -13.56
CA LYS A 26 9.10 9.83 -12.69
C LYS A 26 8.35 10.93 -13.42
N HIS A 27 8.64 11.15 -14.71
CA HIS A 27 7.97 12.16 -15.53
C HIS A 27 6.49 11.84 -15.76
N ILE A 28 6.16 10.63 -16.25
CA ILE A 28 4.77 10.25 -16.56
C ILE A 28 3.90 10.11 -15.31
N LEU A 29 4.49 9.71 -14.19
CA LEU A 29 3.79 9.58 -12.90
C LEU A 29 3.85 10.87 -12.06
N HIS A 30 4.45 11.93 -12.60
CA HIS A 30 4.64 13.22 -11.92
C HIS A 30 5.20 13.06 -10.49
N LEU A 31 6.22 12.22 -10.35
CA LEU A 31 6.92 11.98 -9.08
C LEU A 31 8.05 12.99 -8.91
N ASN A 32 8.38 13.31 -7.66
CA ASN A 32 9.53 14.16 -7.35
C ASN A 32 10.82 13.45 -7.81
N GLU A 33 11.80 14.23 -8.27
CA GLU A 33 13.12 13.73 -8.66
C GLU A 33 13.80 12.92 -7.54
N HIS A 34 13.60 13.32 -6.28
CA HIS A 34 14.11 12.66 -5.08
C HIS A 34 13.32 11.43 -4.65
N THR A 35 12.28 11.02 -5.39
CA THR A 35 11.58 9.75 -5.11
C THR A 35 12.60 8.60 -5.12
N PRO A 36 12.67 7.79 -4.05
CA PRO A 36 13.63 6.71 -3.95
C PRO A 36 13.51 5.75 -5.15
N ASP A 37 14.65 5.39 -5.76
CA ASP A 37 14.69 4.45 -6.87
C ASP A 37 14.13 3.07 -6.47
N ALA A 38 14.24 2.72 -5.20
CA ALA A 38 13.62 1.53 -4.61
C ALA A 38 12.10 1.49 -4.82
N LYS A 39 11.43 2.66 -4.81
CA LYS A 39 9.99 2.72 -5.11
C LYS A 39 9.69 2.30 -6.54
N LEU A 40 10.58 2.59 -7.48
CA LEU A 40 10.40 2.26 -8.90
C LEU A 40 10.71 0.78 -9.15
N HIS A 41 11.85 0.32 -8.66
CA HIS A 41 12.41 -0.98 -9.03
C HIS A 41 11.98 -2.15 -8.14
N ALA A 42 11.62 -1.90 -6.87
CA ALA A 42 11.12 -2.97 -6.02
C ALA A 42 9.88 -3.61 -6.65
N LYS A 43 9.73 -4.93 -6.44
CA LYS A 43 8.58 -5.66 -6.96
C LYS A 43 7.29 -5.06 -6.44
N ILE A 44 6.23 -5.21 -7.23
CA ILE A 44 4.87 -4.81 -6.85
C ILE A 44 4.43 -5.53 -5.56
N ARG A 45 4.85 -6.80 -5.38
CA ARG A 45 4.61 -7.56 -4.15
C ARG A 45 5.21 -6.89 -2.91
N ASP A 46 6.36 -6.25 -3.06
CA ASP A 46 7.12 -5.63 -1.97
C ASP A 46 6.81 -4.12 -1.84
N GLY A 47 5.87 -3.61 -2.63
CA GLY A 47 5.35 -2.25 -2.50
C GLY A 47 5.96 -1.24 -3.47
N GLY A 48 6.85 -1.68 -4.37
CA GLY A 48 7.35 -0.87 -5.48
C GLY A 48 6.39 -0.82 -6.68
N LEU A 49 6.88 -0.33 -7.80
CA LEU A 49 6.16 -0.26 -9.08
C LEU A 49 6.58 -1.36 -10.07
N GLY A 50 7.63 -2.12 -9.77
CA GLY A 50 8.07 -3.25 -10.59
C GLY A 50 8.77 -2.89 -11.88
N PHE A 51 9.30 -1.67 -12.04
CA PHE A 51 10.13 -1.33 -13.19
C PHE A 51 11.43 -2.13 -13.16
N LEU A 52 11.74 -2.84 -14.24
CA LEU A 52 12.96 -3.63 -14.34
C LEU A 52 14.21 -2.76 -14.16
N ASP A 53 15.11 -3.20 -13.29
CA ASP A 53 16.47 -2.69 -13.18
C ASP A 53 17.36 -3.52 -14.10
N LEU A 54 17.61 -2.99 -15.30
CA LEU A 54 18.34 -3.67 -16.37
C LEU A 54 19.79 -3.96 -15.97
N ARG A 55 20.41 -3.07 -15.19
CA ARG A 55 21.81 -3.21 -14.74
C ARG A 55 22.05 -4.50 -13.98
N HIS A 56 21.10 -4.93 -13.18
CA HIS A 56 21.21 -6.14 -12.37
C HIS A 56 20.43 -7.32 -12.95
N PHE A 57 19.28 -7.06 -13.60
CA PHE A 57 18.45 -8.10 -14.21
C PHE A 57 19.14 -8.79 -15.39
N ILE A 58 19.68 -8.02 -16.34
CA ILE A 58 20.23 -8.58 -17.58
C ILE A 58 21.42 -9.51 -17.31
N PRO A 59 22.45 -9.12 -16.52
CA PRO A 59 23.55 -10.03 -16.24
C PRO A 59 23.11 -11.31 -15.52
N GLY A 60 22.18 -11.18 -14.56
CA GLY A 60 21.64 -12.33 -13.83
C GLY A 60 20.85 -13.29 -14.72
N PHE A 61 20.03 -12.76 -15.64
CA PHE A 61 19.29 -13.55 -16.60
C PHE A 61 20.22 -14.34 -17.53
N PHE A 62 21.24 -13.68 -18.11
CA PHE A 62 22.22 -14.36 -18.95
C PHE A 62 22.98 -15.47 -18.21
N LEU A 63 23.34 -15.24 -16.94
CA LEU A 63 23.97 -16.28 -16.12
C LEU A 63 23.06 -17.50 -15.96
N ILE A 64 21.79 -17.30 -15.58
CA ILE A 64 20.83 -18.39 -15.41
C ILE A 64 20.61 -19.14 -16.71
N SER A 65 20.50 -18.43 -17.84
CA SER A 65 20.36 -19.06 -19.15
C SER A 65 21.59 -19.89 -19.53
N LEU A 66 22.80 -19.37 -19.28
CA LEU A 66 24.05 -20.08 -19.57
C LEU A 66 24.23 -21.31 -18.67
N THR A 67 23.88 -21.22 -17.38
CA THR A 67 23.93 -22.37 -16.47
C THR A 67 22.84 -23.39 -16.76
N GLY A 68 21.62 -22.96 -17.11
CA GLY A 68 20.56 -23.88 -17.51
C GLY A 68 20.91 -24.66 -18.79
N LEU A 69 21.68 -24.06 -19.71
CA LEU A 69 22.23 -24.78 -20.86
C LEU A 69 23.29 -25.82 -20.48
N LEU A 70 24.01 -25.64 -19.36
CA LEU A 70 24.92 -26.66 -18.82
C LEU A 70 24.16 -27.86 -18.28
N ASP A 71 23.04 -27.61 -17.59
CA ASP A 71 22.30 -28.64 -16.87
C ASP A 71 21.41 -29.53 -17.77
N HIS A 72 21.06 -29.04 -18.98
CA HIS A 72 20.06 -29.68 -19.84
C HIS A 72 20.57 -30.20 -21.19
N VAL A 73 21.87 -30.07 -21.49
CA VAL A 73 22.41 -30.48 -22.80
C VAL A 73 23.47 -31.57 -22.64
N ASP A 74 23.09 -32.82 -22.92
CA ASP A 74 23.96 -34.01 -22.98
C ASP A 74 24.97 -33.99 -24.17
N GLY A 75 25.14 -32.85 -24.81
CA GLY A 75 26.02 -32.68 -25.97
C GLY A 75 27.46 -32.36 -25.56
N ARG A 76 28.40 -33.27 -25.83
CA ARG A 76 29.86 -33.05 -25.64
C ARG A 76 30.35 -31.73 -26.25
N SER A 77 29.78 -31.32 -27.38
CA SER A 77 30.14 -30.08 -28.08
C SER A 77 29.73 -28.81 -27.32
N LEU A 78 28.58 -28.82 -26.63
CA LEU A 78 28.14 -27.66 -25.86
C LEU A 78 28.94 -27.53 -24.55
N SER A 79 29.23 -28.65 -23.90
CA SER A 79 30.13 -28.70 -22.73
C SER A 79 31.51 -28.13 -23.06
N ALA A 80 32.09 -28.49 -24.21
CA ALA A 80 33.38 -27.94 -24.65
C ALA A 80 33.34 -26.42 -24.89
N VAL A 81 32.26 -25.89 -25.50
CA VAL A 81 32.08 -24.44 -25.71
C VAL A 81 31.91 -23.70 -24.39
N LEU A 82 31.17 -24.29 -23.44
CA LEU A 82 30.92 -23.68 -22.15
C LEU A 82 32.14 -23.73 -21.22
N GLN A 83 33.03 -24.71 -21.41
CA GLN A 83 34.33 -24.79 -20.75
C GLN A 83 35.43 -23.96 -21.41
N CYS A 84 35.16 -23.32 -22.56
CA CYS A 84 36.13 -22.49 -23.26
C CYS A 84 36.49 -21.23 -22.44
N VAL A 85 37.72 -20.73 -22.61
CA VAL A 85 38.26 -19.60 -21.83
C VAL A 85 37.41 -18.35 -21.97
N GLU A 86 36.90 -18.08 -23.17
CA GLU A 86 36.03 -16.96 -23.51
C GLU A 86 34.71 -17.02 -22.74
N THR A 87 34.12 -18.22 -22.64
CA THR A 87 32.86 -18.42 -21.92
C THR A 87 33.06 -18.26 -20.42
N ARG A 88 34.16 -18.77 -19.86
CA ARG A 88 34.50 -18.55 -18.45
C ARG A 88 34.70 -17.06 -18.13
N ARG A 89 35.45 -16.35 -18.97
CA ARG A 89 35.63 -14.88 -18.86
C ARG A 89 34.30 -14.13 -18.95
N LEU A 90 33.39 -14.57 -19.82
CA LEU A 90 32.04 -14.00 -19.90
C LEU A 90 31.25 -14.23 -18.61
N ILE A 91 31.26 -15.46 -18.08
CA ILE A 91 30.58 -15.80 -16.81
C ILE A 91 31.15 -14.98 -15.65
N GLU A 92 32.48 -14.88 -15.51
CA GLU A 92 33.14 -14.05 -14.50
C GLU A 92 32.75 -12.58 -14.61
N ARG A 93 32.74 -12.04 -15.84
CA ARG A 93 32.29 -10.67 -16.10
C ARG A 93 30.82 -10.49 -15.73
N LEU A 94 29.95 -11.43 -16.07
CA LEU A 94 28.52 -11.37 -15.74
C LEU A 94 28.29 -11.47 -14.22
N ASN A 95 29.04 -12.32 -13.51
CA ASN A 95 28.99 -12.41 -12.05
C ASN A 95 29.42 -11.09 -11.39
N THR A 96 30.53 -10.52 -11.86
CA THR A 96 30.99 -9.19 -11.43
C THR A 96 29.94 -8.11 -11.70
N LEU A 97 29.27 -8.19 -12.85
CA LEU A 97 28.23 -7.25 -13.21
C LEU A 97 26.96 -7.43 -12.38
N LYS A 98 26.54 -8.67 -12.10
CA LYS A 98 25.35 -8.98 -11.29
C LYS A 98 25.50 -8.49 -9.85
N GLY A 99 26.70 -8.63 -9.30
CA GLY A 99 26.97 -8.40 -7.87
C GLY A 99 26.40 -9.51 -6.99
N ASP A 100 26.73 -9.45 -5.70
CA ASP A 100 26.46 -10.56 -4.76
C ASP A 100 25.03 -10.57 -4.18
N VAL A 101 24.35 -9.43 -4.19
CA VAL A 101 22.99 -9.32 -3.63
C VAL A 101 21.96 -9.64 -4.72
N PRO A 102 21.04 -10.61 -4.49
CA PRO A 102 19.89 -10.79 -5.36
C PRO A 102 19.14 -9.47 -5.52
N ASN A 103 19.00 -9.01 -6.76
CA ASN A 103 18.38 -7.73 -7.12
C ASN A 103 17.02 -7.50 -6.40
N ASP A 104 16.26 -8.58 -6.25
CA ASP A 104 14.94 -8.57 -5.62
C ASP A 104 14.97 -8.16 -4.14
N HIS A 105 15.99 -8.61 -3.38
CA HIS A 105 16.12 -8.26 -1.96
C HIS A 105 16.70 -6.86 -1.81
N LEU A 106 17.65 -6.49 -2.67
CA LEU A 106 18.27 -5.16 -2.65
C LEU A 106 17.24 -4.02 -2.68
N TRP A 107 16.30 -4.07 -3.62
CA TRP A 107 15.29 -3.01 -3.75
C TRP A 107 14.24 -3.06 -2.66
N ARG A 108 13.87 -4.25 -2.19
CA ARG A 108 12.97 -4.42 -1.05
C ARG A 108 13.58 -3.81 0.21
N ASP A 109 14.83 -4.10 0.52
CA ASP A 109 15.53 -3.60 1.72
C ASP A 109 15.69 -2.09 1.67
N ARG A 110 16.07 -1.54 0.51
CA ARG A 110 16.13 -0.09 0.30
C ARG A 110 14.76 0.59 0.42
N LEU A 111 13.69 -0.09 0.02
CA LEU A 111 12.33 0.43 0.17
C LEU A 111 11.93 0.50 1.65
N MET A 112 12.23 -0.56 2.42
CA MET A 112 11.93 -0.63 3.86
C MET A 112 12.73 0.41 4.67
N GLN A 113 13.95 0.72 4.24
CA GLN A 113 14.79 1.73 4.88
C GLN A 113 14.46 3.18 4.47
N ALA A 114 13.62 3.39 3.46
CA ALA A 114 13.31 4.73 2.97
C ALA A 114 12.30 5.44 3.90
N PRO A 115 12.66 6.54 4.57
CA PRO A 115 11.79 7.17 5.57
C PRO A 115 10.45 7.65 5.01
N THR A 116 10.41 8.03 3.73
CA THR A 116 9.17 8.49 3.07
C THR A 116 8.21 7.36 2.71
N LEU A 117 8.65 6.10 2.82
CA LEU A 117 7.94 4.89 2.40
C LEU A 117 7.66 3.91 3.56
N GLU A 118 8.07 4.25 4.78
CA GLU A 118 7.80 3.49 6.01
C GLU A 118 6.33 3.06 6.07
N GLY A 119 6.05 1.80 6.43
CA GLY A 119 4.70 1.23 6.53
C GLY A 119 4.19 0.56 5.24
N LEU A 120 4.84 0.80 4.09
CA LEU A 120 4.46 0.17 2.82
C LEU A 120 4.86 -1.31 2.72
N GLU A 121 5.81 -1.77 3.54
CA GLU A 121 6.20 -3.18 3.66
C GLU A 121 5.00 -4.09 3.97
N ASN A 122 3.98 -3.56 4.64
CA ASN A 122 2.73 -4.26 4.93
C ASN A 122 1.89 -4.57 3.67
N CYS A 123 2.28 -4.08 2.49
CA CYS A 123 1.61 -4.43 1.24
C CYS A 123 1.71 -5.91 0.88
N THR A 124 2.65 -6.64 1.48
CA THR A 124 2.77 -8.09 1.32
C THR A 124 1.65 -8.86 2.00
N ASP A 125 0.97 -8.24 2.96
CA ASP A 125 -0.06 -8.91 3.76
C ASP A 125 -1.28 -9.32 2.93
N ASP A 126 -1.67 -8.50 1.95
CA ASP A 126 -2.80 -8.83 1.10
C ASP A 126 -2.63 -8.29 -0.34
N PRO A 127 -2.90 -9.12 -1.38
CA PRO A 127 -2.86 -8.69 -2.78
C PRO A 127 -3.74 -7.48 -3.12
N ALA A 128 -4.84 -7.23 -2.39
CA ALA A 128 -5.69 -6.06 -2.56
C ALA A 128 -4.92 -4.74 -2.42
N SER A 129 -3.85 -4.73 -1.62
CA SER A 129 -2.99 -3.57 -1.41
C SER A 129 -2.21 -3.15 -2.66
N ARG A 130 -2.10 -4.04 -3.66
CA ARG A 130 -1.21 -3.88 -4.82
C ARG A 130 -1.85 -4.25 -6.17
N SER A 131 -2.99 -4.93 -6.18
CA SER A 131 -3.65 -5.37 -7.41
C SER A 131 -3.96 -4.23 -8.37
N TRP A 132 -4.24 -3.04 -7.84
CA TRP A 132 -4.55 -1.85 -8.63
C TRP A 132 -3.36 -1.31 -9.44
N ILE A 133 -2.12 -1.71 -9.11
CA ILE A 133 -0.91 -1.31 -9.83
C ILE A 133 -0.83 -2.01 -11.18
N ASP A 134 -1.07 -3.33 -11.20
CA ASP A 134 -1.10 -4.14 -12.43
C ASP A 134 -2.43 -4.02 -13.17
N GLN A 135 -3.53 -3.97 -12.41
CA GLN A 135 -4.88 -3.96 -12.95
C GLN A 135 -5.60 -2.68 -12.53
N LYS A 136 -5.53 -1.67 -13.40
CA LYS A 136 -6.20 -0.38 -13.17
C LYS A 136 -7.67 -0.61 -12.82
N PRO A 137 -8.16 -0.13 -11.66
CA PRO A 137 -9.55 -0.31 -11.27
C PRO A 137 -10.53 0.27 -12.30
N ALA A 138 -11.71 -0.35 -12.41
CA ALA A 138 -12.79 0.16 -13.24
C ALA A 138 -13.21 1.57 -12.78
N GLY A 139 -13.42 2.47 -13.75
CA GLY A 139 -13.78 3.87 -13.48
C GLY A 139 -12.64 4.77 -12.99
N TRP A 140 -11.40 4.26 -12.83
CA TRP A 140 -10.24 5.11 -12.61
C TRP A 140 -9.75 5.72 -13.92
N THR A 141 -9.56 7.03 -13.92
CA THR A 141 -8.83 7.74 -14.97
C THR A 141 -7.31 7.53 -14.83
N GLY A 142 -6.54 7.91 -15.85
CA GLY A 142 -5.07 7.96 -15.71
C GLY A 142 -4.63 8.89 -14.59
N GLN A 143 -5.34 10.00 -14.40
CA GLN A 143 -5.09 10.94 -13.30
C GLN A 143 -5.31 10.30 -11.93
N ASP A 144 -6.39 9.51 -11.75
CA ASP A 144 -6.65 8.79 -10.50
C ASP A 144 -5.51 7.83 -10.17
N PHE A 145 -5.04 7.08 -11.18
CA PHE A 145 -3.91 6.17 -11.02
C PHE A 145 -2.64 6.91 -10.61
N VAL A 146 -2.27 7.97 -11.34
CA VAL A 146 -1.09 8.78 -11.02
C VAL A 146 -1.17 9.36 -9.61
N ARG A 147 -2.32 9.91 -9.22
CA ARG A 147 -2.52 10.46 -7.87
C ARG A 147 -2.46 9.40 -6.78
N ALA A 148 -2.97 8.20 -7.03
CA ALA A 148 -2.83 7.08 -6.10
C ALA A 148 -1.36 6.66 -5.92
N VAL A 149 -0.57 6.63 -7.00
CA VAL A 149 0.88 6.38 -6.93
C VAL A 149 1.59 7.51 -6.16
N GLN A 150 1.25 8.77 -6.42
CA GLN A 150 1.80 9.92 -5.70
C GLN A 150 1.47 9.85 -4.20
N LEU A 151 0.21 9.56 -3.84
CA LEU A 151 -0.19 9.39 -2.45
C LEU A 151 0.60 8.27 -1.78
N ARG A 152 0.69 7.12 -2.44
CA ARG A 152 1.40 5.95 -1.90
C ARG A 152 2.89 6.19 -1.72
N SER A 153 3.50 7.01 -2.56
CA SER A 153 4.93 7.34 -2.50
C SER A 153 5.25 8.64 -1.74
N ASN A 154 4.25 9.24 -1.06
CA ASN A 154 4.39 10.51 -0.35
C ASN A 154 4.83 11.69 -1.25
N ASN A 155 4.40 11.68 -2.51
CA ASN A 155 4.73 12.66 -3.54
C ASN A 155 3.65 13.72 -3.78
N LEU A 156 2.51 13.63 -3.08
CA LEU A 156 1.51 14.69 -3.13
C LEU A 156 2.02 15.96 -2.41
N THR A 157 1.69 17.12 -2.96
CA THR A 157 2.32 18.40 -2.60
C THR A 157 1.84 18.96 -1.26
N VAL A 158 2.77 19.03 -0.30
CA VAL A 158 2.55 19.64 1.02
C VAL A 158 3.60 20.70 1.36
N ALA A 159 3.29 21.59 2.29
CA ALA A 159 4.19 22.63 2.75
C ALA A 159 5.30 22.12 3.68
N GLY A 160 5.08 21.02 4.40
CA GLY A 160 6.00 20.47 5.40
C GLY A 160 7.18 19.68 4.85
N ILE A 161 7.68 20.04 3.66
CA ILE A 161 8.88 19.42 3.07
C ILE A 161 10.15 19.94 3.75
N MET A 162 11.15 19.06 3.90
CA MET A 162 12.38 19.38 4.65
C MET A 162 13.26 20.44 3.99
N SER A 163 13.11 20.69 2.69
CA SER A 163 13.85 21.74 1.99
C SER A 163 13.35 23.16 2.28
N LYS A 164 12.16 23.32 2.87
CA LYS A 164 11.64 24.64 3.26
C LYS A 164 12.11 25.05 4.66
N PRO A 165 12.24 26.35 4.97
CA PRO A 165 12.44 26.81 6.34
C PRO A 165 11.32 26.32 7.30
N PRO A 166 11.62 25.98 8.56
CA PRO A 166 10.65 25.41 9.52
C PRO A 166 9.35 26.21 9.67
N GLU A 167 9.43 27.54 9.64
CA GLU A 167 8.29 28.47 9.74
C GLU A 167 7.32 28.33 8.55
N LEU A 168 7.82 27.97 7.37
CA LEU A 168 7.02 27.73 6.17
C LEU A 168 6.49 26.29 6.06
N ARG A 169 6.83 25.42 7.02
CA ARG A 169 6.37 24.02 7.07
C ARG A 169 5.05 23.84 7.82
N LYS A 170 4.56 24.87 8.50
CA LYS A 170 3.28 24.82 9.22
C LYS A 170 2.11 24.56 8.26
N CYS A 171 1.05 23.96 8.79
CA CYS A 171 -0.17 23.71 8.04
C CYS A 171 -0.74 25.01 7.48
N ARG A 172 -0.90 25.07 6.16
CA ARG A 172 -1.46 26.24 5.46
C ARG A 172 -2.91 26.53 5.82
N ALA A 173 -3.60 25.60 6.48
CA ALA A 173 -4.94 25.80 7.03
C ALA A 173 -4.94 26.38 8.45
N GLY A 174 -3.79 26.82 8.98
CA GLY A 174 -3.69 27.45 10.30
C GLY A 174 -3.54 26.48 11.47
N CYS A 175 -3.27 25.19 11.23
CA CYS A 175 -3.00 24.25 12.32
C CYS A 175 -1.58 24.41 12.84
N ASP A 176 -1.38 24.25 14.16
CA ASP A 176 -0.04 24.23 14.77
C ASP A 176 0.66 22.87 14.63
N LYS A 177 0.61 22.30 13.41
CA LYS A 177 1.28 21.06 13.04
C LYS A 177 2.02 21.28 11.73
N VAL A 178 3.11 20.53 11.53
CA VAL A 178 3.80 20.45 10.24
C VAL A 178 2.83 19.87 9.20
N GLU A 179 2.75 20.52 8.04
CA GLU A 179 1.91 20.07 6.95
C GLU A 179 2.48 18.82 6.27
N SER A 180 2.03 17.65 6.70
CA SER A 180 2.34 16.37 6.07
C SER A 180 1.08 15.74 5.48
N LEU A 181 1.24 14.76 4.59
CA LEU A 181 0.09 13.98 4.09
C LEU A 181 -0.62 13.26 5.23
N SER A 182 0.11 12.71 6.20
CA SER A 182 -0.48 12.13 7.40
C SER A 182 -1.37 13.16 8.12
N HIS A 183 -0.88 14.38 8.37
CA HIS A 183 -1.69 15.43 8.98
C HIS A 183 -2.94 15.77 8.14
N VAL A 184 -2.77 16.06 6.85
CA VAL A 184 -3.85 16.50 5.95
C VAL A 184 -4.93 15.42 5.80
N LEU A 185 -4.54 14.14 5.70
CA LEU A 185 -5.46 13.04 5.45
C LEU A 185 -6.05 12.42 6.72
N GLN A 186 -5.49 12.69 7.91
CA GLN A 186 -5.90 12.03 9.15
C GLN A 186 -6.44 12.99 10.22
N GLN A 187 -5.88 14.20 10.34
CA GLN A 187 -6.06 15.03 11.54
C GLN A 187 -6.54 16.46 11.25
N CYS A 188 -6.19 17.03 10.09
CA CYS A 188 -6.44 18.44 9.80
C CYS A 188 -7.93 18.83 9.88
N PRO A 189 -8.36 19.78 10.73
CA PRO A 189 -9.76 20.19 10.81
C PRO A 189 -10.35 20.64 9.47
N ALA A 190 -9.54 21.24 8.60
CA ALA A 190 -9.98 21.70 7.27
C ALA A 190 -10.46 20.57 6.34
N THR A 191 -10.11 19.31 6.62
CA THR A 191 -10.52 18.13 5.83
C THR A 191 -11.45 17.19 6.60
N HIS A 192 -11.99 17.63 7.73
CA HIS A 192 -12.78 16.78 8.64
C HIS A 192 -13.93 16.07 7.93
N TRP A 193 -14.75 16.82 7.18
CA TRP A 193 -15.91 16.29 6.48
C TRP A 193 -15.55 15.27 5.39
N GLU A 194 -14.48 15.53 4.64
CA GLU A 194 -14.00 14.61 3.61
C GLU A 194 -13.43 13.32 4.22
N ARG A 195 -12.83 13.37 5.42
CA ARG A 195 -12.41 12.16 6.15
C ARG A 195 -13.61 11.33 6.61
N ILE A 196 -14.67 11.97 7.13
CA ILE A 196 -15.92 11.28 7.48
C ILE A 196 -16.53 10.61 6.25
N ARG A 197 -16.58 11.30 5.10
CA ARG A 197 -17.11 10.71 3.86
C ARG A 197 -16.32 9.48 3.41
N ARG A 198 -14.98 9.56 3.45
CA ARG A 198 -14.11 8.41 3.16
C ARG A 198 -14.42 7.22 4.06
N HIS A 199 -14.51 7.48 5.35
CA HIS A 199 -14.82 6.47 6.36
C HIS A 199 -16.19 5.81 6.09
N ASN A 200 -17.23 6.62 5.94
CA ASN A 200 -18.59 6.14 5.76
C ASN A 200 -18.76 5.38 4.44
N GLU A 201 -17.99 5.71 3.39
CA GLU A 201 -18.01 4.92 2.15
C GLU A 201 -17.42 3.52 2.33
N VAL A 202 -16.37 3.36 3.15
CA VAL A 202 -15.84 2.04 3.50
C VAL A 202 -16.88 1.25 4.31
N VAL A 203 -17.49 1.87 5.33
CA VAL A 203 -18.57 1.26 6.13
C VAL A 203 -19.71 0.77 5.25
N LYS A 204 -20.24 1.64 4.39
CA LYS A 204 -21.33 1.32 3.44
C LYS A 204 -20.96 0.18 2.51
N LYS A 205 -19.69 0.12 2.06
CA LYS A 205 -19.21 -0.96 1.18
C LYS A 205 -19.25 -2.31 1.88
N VAL A 206 -18.78 -2.37 3.13
CA VAL A 206 -18.78 -3.58 3.96
C VAL A 206 -20.21 -3.99 4.31
N ALA A 207 -21.04 -3.04 4.75
CA ALA A 207 -22.44 -3.28 5.07
C ALA A 207 -23.21 -3.82 3.83
N GLY A 208 -22.98 -3.25 2.65
CA GLY A 208 -23.56 -3.73 1.39
C GLY A 208 -23.15 -5.16 1.04
N HIS A 209 -21.91 -5.57 1.34
CA HIS A 209 -21.47 -6.97 1.20
C HIS A 209 -22.20 -7.90 2.17
N CYS A 210 -22.33 -7.50 3.43
CA CYS A 210 -23.06 -8.29 4.44
C CYS A 210 -24.54 -8.45 4.08
N ARG A 211 -25.20 -7.39 3.60
CA ARG A 211 -26.59 -7.44 3.11
C ARG A 211 -26.77 -8.38 1.92
N LYS A 212 -25.82 -8.42 0.98
CA LYS A 212 -25.83 -9.40 -0.13
C LYS A 212 -25.71 -10.85 0.33
N LYS A 213 -25.17 -11.09 1.53
CA LYS A 213 -25.14 -12.40 2.19
C LYS A 213 -26.38 -12.66 3.06
N GLN A 214 -27.41 -11.82 2.95
CA GLN A 214 -28.65 -11.90 3.73
C GLN A 214 -28.42 -11.74 5.25
N TRP A 215 -27.36 -11.07 5.65
CA TRP A 215 -27.15 -10.67 7.05
C TRP A 215 -27.76 -9.29 7.31
N THR A 216 -28.44 -9.13 8.43
CA THR A 216 -28.97 -7.84 8.87
C THR A 216 -27.80 -6.95 9.34
N THR A 217 -27.80 -5.70 8.92
CA THR A 217 -26.76 -4.72 9.28
C THR A 217 -27.38 -3.47 9.89
N GLU A 218 -26.83 -2.98 11.00
CA GLU A 218 -27.13 -1.65 11.55
C GLU A 218 -25.89 -0.75 11.33
N GLU A 219 -26.06 0.38 10.64
CA GLU A 219 -25.01 1.40 10.46
C GLU A 219 -25.16 2.47 11.58
N GLU A 220 -24.08 2.79 12.28
CA GLU A 220 -24.04 3.72 13.42
C GLU A 220 -25.11 3.49 14.53
N PRO A 221 -25.33 2.24 15.02
CA PRO A 221 -26.36 1.99 16.03
C PRO A 221 -26.03 2.63 17.37
N HIS A 222 -27.09 2.98 18.10
CA HIS A 222 -26.99 3.58 19.43
C HIS A 222 -27.08 2.46 20.47
N VAL A 223 -25.97 2.23 21.19
CA VAL A 223 -25.89 1.24 22.28
C VAL A 223 -25.72 2.00 23.59
N GLN A 224 -26.81 2.12 24.35
CA GLN A 224 -26.83 2.87 25.59
C GLN A 224 -26.71 1.91 26.78
N HIS A 225 -25.76 2.20 27.66
CA HIS A 225 -25.62 1.50 28.93
C HIS A 225 -26.50 2.15 30.01
N GLN A 226 -26.80 1.41 31.08
CA GLN A 226 -27.69 1.88 32.17
C GLN A 226 -27.13 3.09 32.93
N ASP A 227 -25.80 3.28 32.94
CA ASP A 227 -25.14 4.46 33.53
C ASP A 227 -25.23 5.72 32.64
N GLY A 228 -25.98 5.67 31.53
CA GLY A 228 -26.14 6.77 30.59
C GLY A 228 -25.06 6.84 29.51
N THR A 229 -24.01 6.02 29.57
CA THR A 229 -22.95 5.99 28.55
C THR A 229 -23.52 5.53 27.20
N LEU A 230 -23.35 6.36 26.17
CA LEU A 230 -23.74 6.05 24.80
C LEU A 230 -22.52 5.65 23.96
N LEU A 231 -22.52 4.42 23.46
CA LEU A 231 -21.51 3.90 22.56
C LEU A 231 -22.11 3.73 21.16
N LYS A 232 -21.39 4.21 20.15
CA LYS A 232 -21.82 4.16 18.74
C LYS A 232 -20.73 3.47 17.91
N PRO A 233 -20.82 2.15 17.67
CA PRO A 233 -19.96 1.50 16.70
C PRO A 233 -20.36 1.87 15.27
N ASP A 234 -19.44 1.78 14.32
CA ASP A 234 -19.72 2.15 12.91
C ASP A 234 -20.69 1.19 12.22
N LEU A 235 -20.52 -0.11 12.45
CA LEU A 235 -21.32 -1.16 11.84
C LEU A 235 -21.54 -2.32 12.81
N VAL A 236 -22.79 -2.79 12.87
CA VAL A 236 -23.15 -4.02 13.55
C VAL A 236 -23.76 -4.99 12.55
N VAL A 237 -23.30 -6.23 12.55
CA VAL A 237 -23.75 -7.28 11.64
C VAL A 237 -24.34 -8.42 12.45
N HIS A 238 -25.60 -8.74 12.19
CA HIS A 238 -26.30 -9.83 12.83
C HIS A 238 -26.24 -11.08 11.96
N GLN A 239 -25.59 -12.09 12.49
CA GLN A 239 -25.67 -13.46 11.99
C GLN A 239 -26.63 -14.26 12.88
N ASN A 240 -26.86 -15.52 12.55
CA ASN A 240 -27.85 -16.36 13.25
C ASN A 240 -27.57 -16.43 14.76
N ILE A 241 -26.35 -16.85 15.13
CA ILE A 241 -25.96 -17.09 16.52
C ILE A 241 -25.12 -15.98 17.16
N ARG A 242 -24.70 -14.97 16.38
CA ARG A 242 -23.75 -13.96 16.83
C ARG A 242 -24.03 -12.58 16.26
N THR A 243 -23.63 -11.57 17.02
CA THR A 243 -23.64 -10.16 16.64
C THR A 243 -22.20 -9.66 16.57
N LEU A 244 -21.80 -9.13 15.42
CA LEU A 244 -20.45 -8.66 15.16
C LEU A 244 -20.45 -7.14 15.22
N VAL A 245 -19.54 -6.58 16.00
CA VAL A 245 -19.31 -5.14 16.08
C VAL A 245 -18.05 -4.82 15.31
N VAL A 246 -18.21 -4.04 14.24
CA VAL A 246 -17.18 -3.74 13.26
C VAL A 246 -16.94 -2.23 13.26
N ASP A 247 -15.91 -1.83 13.99
CA ASP A 247 -15.45 -0.45 14.04
C ASP A 247 -14.39 -0.23 12.96
N VAL A 248 -14.69 0.65 12.00
CA VAL A 248 -13.88 0.88 10.80
C VAL A 248 -12.84 1.96 11.07
N GLY A 249 -11.61 1.75 10.60
CA GLY A 249 -10.52 2.72 10.68
C GLY A 249 -9.90 2.96 9.31
N VAL A 250 -9.63 4.22 8.96
CA VAL A 250 -8.74 4.53 7.84
C VAL A 250 -7.52 5.29 8.38
N ASN A 251 -6.39 4.61 8.49
CA ASN A 251 -5.26 5.05 9.30
C ASN A 251 -3.98 5.19 8.47
N TRP A 252 -3.13 6.16 8.81
CA TRP A 252 -1.84 6.31 8.16
C TRP A 252 -0.90 5.15 8.49
N GLU A 253 -0.30 4.55 7.47
CA GLU A 253 0.74 3.54 7.64
C GLU A 253 2.07 4.26 7.83
N GLY A 254 2.78 4.01 8.92
CA GLY A 254 4.06 4.62 9.25
C GLY A 254 4.53 4.10 10.60
N ASN A 255 5.22 4.95 11.37
CA ASN A 255 5.82 4.59 12.66
C ASN A 255 4.90 3.81 13.64
N GLN A 256 3.59 4.07 13.66
CA GLN A 256 2.66 3.25 14.45
C GLN A 256 2.08 2.11 13.59
N PRO A 257 2.31 0.84 13.95
CA PRO A 257 1.75 -0.29 13.22
C PRO A 257 0.22 -0.30 13.25
N LEU A 258 -0.41 -0.67 12.12
CA LEU A 258 -1.87 -0.75 12.01
C LEU A 258 -2.49 -1.76 12.99
N GLY A 259 -1.75 -2.79 13.40
CA GLY A 259 -2.18 -3.75 14.42
C GLY A 259 -2.42 -3.11 15.79
N VAL A 260 -1.66 -2.07 16.16
CA VAL A 260 -1.90 -1.32 17.41
C VAL A 260 -3.23 -0.56 17.33
N THR A 261 -3.53 0.01 16.16
CA THR A 261 -4.83 0.68 15.93
C THR A 261 -5.98 -0.32 16.00
N TYR A 262 -5.81 -1.50 15.41
CA TYR A 262 -6.79 -2.58 15.50
C TYR A 262 -7.07 -2.95 16.96
N ALA A 263 -6.03 -3.17 17.76
CA ALA A 263 -6.17 -3.50 19.18
C ALA A 263 -6.86 -2.39 19.98
N ALA A 264 -6.48 -1.12 19.74
CA ALA A 264 -7.10 0.03 20.39
C ALA A 264 -8.60 0.14 20.07
N LYS A 265 -8.99 0.03 18.79
CA LYS A 265 -10.40 0.03 18.38
C LYS A 265 -11.17 -1.15 18.98
N ARG A 266 -10.54 -2.33 19.06
CA ARG A 266 -11.15 -3.50 19.72
C ARG A 266 -11.42 -3.20 21.20
N ALA A 267 -10.48 -2.60 21.92
CA ALA A 267 -10.62 -2.32 23.35
C ALA A 267 -11.78 -1.36 23.68
N VAL A 268 -12.13 -0.44 22.76
CA VAL A 268 -13.27 0.49 22.93
C VAL A 268 -14.59 -0.23 23.15
N TYR A 269 -14.80 -1.37 22.48
CA TYR A 269 -16.05 -2.14 22.57
C TYR A 269 -15.87 -3.49 23.29
N HIS A 270 -14.64 -3.95 23.48
CA HIS A 270 -14.32 -5.17 24.22
C HIS A 270 -14.17 -4.89 25.71
N ASN A 271 -15.25 -4.43 26.34
CA ASN A 271 -15.34 -4.20 27.77
C ASN A 271 -16.72 -4.61 28.31
N ASN A 272 -16.82 -4.72 29.64
CA ASN A 272 -18.04 -5.18 30.32
C ASN A 272 -19.22 -4.24 30.06
N LYS A 273 -19.01 -2.92 30.12
CA LYS A 273 -20.06 -1.91 29.91
C LYS A 273 -20.74 -2.08 28.55
N PHE A 274 -19.96 -2.17 27.48
CA PHE A 274 -20.50 -2.38 26.15
C PHE A 274 -21.16 -3.76 26.03
N SER A 275 -20.56 -4.80 26.62
CA SER A 275 -21.12 -6.16 26.56
C SER A 275 -22.48 -6.27 27.28
N GLU A 276 -22.67 -5.56 28.39
CA GLU A 276 -23.94 -5.47 29.11
C GLU A 276 -25.01 -4.73 28.29
N ALA A 277 -24.67 -3.55 27.77
CA ALA A 277 -25.56 -2.77 26.93
C ALA A 277 -25.94 -3.51 25.62
N ALA A 278 -24.98 -4.19 25.00
CA ALA A 278 -25.19 -5.01 23.81
C ALA A 278 -26.09 -6.21 24.08
N ARG A 279 -25.99 -6.86 25.25
CA ARG A 279 -26.88 -7.98 25.64
C ARG A 279 -28.33 -7.52 25.82
N GLN A 280 -28.54 -6.30 26.31
CA GLN A 280 -29.88 -5.73 26.44
C GLN A 280 -30.48 -5.38 25.08
N ARG A 281 -29.68 -4.77 24.17
CA ARG A 281 -30.15 -4.38 22.83
C ARG A 281 -30.31 -5.57 21.88
N TRP A 282 -29.42 -6.56 21.96
CA TRP A 282 -29.38 -7.73 21.06
C TRP A 282 -29.38 -9.04 21.87
N PRO A 283 -30.52 -9.39 22.50
CA PRO A 283 -30.61 -10.57 23.35
C PRO A 283 -30.41 -11.87 22.57
N GLY A 284 -29.87 -12.89 23.25
CA GLY A 284 -29.76 -14.25 22.71
C GLY A 284 -28.65 -14.47 21.67
N LYS A 285 -27.75 -13.50 21.46
CA LYS A 285 -26.63 -13.62 20.50
C LYS A 285 -25.29 -13.44 21.18
N THR A 286 -24.30 -14.23 20.76
CA THR A 286 -22.92 -14.04 21.19
C THR A 286 -22.32 -12.78 20.56
N LEU A 287 -21.78 -11.89 21.38
CA LEU A 287 -21.14 -10.67 20.92
C LEU A 287 -19.69 -10.94 20.51
N GLN A 288 -19.27 -10.40 19.37
CA GLN A 288 -17.86 -10.42 18.95
C GLN A 288 -17.45 -9.05 18.43
N VAL A 289 -16.33 -8.52 18.93
CA VAL A 289 -15.79 -7.22 18.52
C VAL A 289 -14.61 -7.45 17.57
N LEU A 290 -14.79 -7.09 16.31
CA LEU A 290 -13.83 -7.29 15.23
C LEU A 290 -13.70 -6.01 14.39
N PRO A 291 -12.76 -5.11 14.74
CA PRO A 291 -12.50 -3.90 13.96
C PRO A 291 -12.09 -4.20 12.52
N LEU A 292 -12.11 -3.18 11.67
CA LEU A 292 -11.65 -3.27 10.30
C LEU A 292 -10.78 -2.06 9.95
N ILE A 293 -9.51 -2.29 9.66
CA ILE A 293 -8.54 -1.22 9.38
C ILE A 293 -8.20 -1.17 7.90
N VAL A 294 -8.18 0.01 7.31
CA VAL A 294 -7.69 0.27 5.97
C VAL A 294 -6.58 1.31 6.06
N GLY A 295 -5.47 1.05 5.40
CA GLY A 295 -4.38 2.00 5.31
C GLY A 295 -4.71 3.19 4.41
N ALA A 296 -4.33 4.41 4.83
CA ALA A 296 -4.60 5.64 4.12
C ALA A 296 -3.86 5.74 2.76
N ARG A 297 -2.77 5.00 2.59
CA ARG A 297 -2.02 4.82 1.33
C ARG A 297 -2.35 3.50 0.63
N GLY A 298 -3.47 2.88 1.00
CA GLY A 298 -4.04 1.73 0.31
C GLY A 298 -3.40 0.40 0.74
N ILE A 299 -3.24 0.18 2.04
CA ILE A 299 -2.83 -1.10 2.61
C ILE A 299 -4.04 -1.81 3.23
N TRP A 300 -4.18 -3.10 2.96
CA TRP A 300 -5.06 -3.99 3.69
C TRP A 300 -4.20 -4.83 4.65
N PRO A 301 -4.18 -4.51 5.96
CA PRO A 301 -3.26 -5.13 6.90
C PRO A 301 -3.71 -6.54 7.31
N ARG A 302 -2.74 -7.40 7.65
CA ARG A 302 -3.00 -8.77 8.14
C ARG A 302 -3.85 -8.82 9.41
N CYS A 303 -3.84 -7.77 10.24
CA CYS A 303 -4.64 -7.73 11.46
C CYS A 303 -6.15 -7.83 11.20
N ASN A 304 -6.61 -7.58 9.98
CA ASN A 304 -8.01 -7.81 9.59
C ASN A 304 -8.38 -9.29 9.45
N GLY A 305 -7.43 -10.24 9.51
CA GLY A 305 -7.68 -11.67 9.30
C GLY A 305 -8.93 -12.23 10.00
N PRO A 306 -9.12 -12.02 11.32
CA PRO A 306 -10.32 -12.46 12.02
C PRO A 306 -11.62 -11.86 11.46
N THR A 307 -11.58 -10.59 11.05
CA THR A 307 -12.71 -9.88 10.44
C THR A 307 -12.99 -10.39 9.03
N ASP A 308 -11.94 -10.62 8.24
CA ASP A 308 -11.98 -11.16 6.88
C ASP A 308 -12.65 -12.54 6.86
N GLU A 309 -12.23 -13.43 7.76
CA GLU A 309 -12.76 -14.79 7.89
C GLU A 309 -14.23 -14.79 8.34
N THR A 310 -14.53 -14.02 9.39
CA THR A 310 -15.86 -14.00 10.01
C THR A 310 -16.92 -13.40 9.08
N LEU A 311 -16.57 -12.33 8.35
CA LEU A 311 -17.47 -11.68 7.38
C LEU A 311 -17.35 -12.24 5.96
N LYS A 312 -16.44 -13.21 5.75
CA LYS A 312 -16.14 -13.81 4.44
C LYS A 312 -15.88 -12.73 3.39
N LEU A 313 -15.00 -11.78 3.70
CA LEU A 313 -14.69 -10.64 2.83
C LEU A 313 -13.97 -11.12 1.57
N THR A 314 -14.49 -10.78 0.40
CA THR A 314 -13.91 -11.24 -0.88
C THR A 314 -12.66 -10.42 -1.24
N ARG A 315 -11.80 -10.98 -2.10
CA ARG A 315 -10.66 -10.23 -2.67
C ARG A 315 -11.12 -8.93 -3.35
N ALA A 316 -12.20 -8.99 -4.12
CA ALA A 316 -12.78 -7.83 -4.80
C ALA A 316 -13.28 -6.76 -3.82
N LEU A 317 -13.87 -7.15 -2.68
CA LEU A 317 -14.31 -6.21 -1.67
C LEU A 317 -13.13 -5.51 -1.00
N ARG A 318 -12.11 -6.27 -0.59
CA ARG A 318 -10.89 -5.72 0.03
C ARG A 318 -10.18 -4.75 -0.91
N ALA A 319 -10.06 -5.12 -2.19
CA ALA A 319 -9.55 -4.23 -3.23
C ALA A 319 -10.41 -2.96 -3.36
N SER A 320 -11.74 -3.09 -3.36
CA SER A 320 -12.63 -1.93 -3.41
C SER A 320 -12.43 -0.99 -2.21
N CYS A 321 -12.23 -1.50 -0.99
CA CYS A 321 -11.96 -0.67 0.19
C CYS A 321 -10.61 0.06 0.07
N VAL A 322 -9.57 -0.62 -0.44
CA VAL A 322 -8.28 0.00 -0.76
C VAL A 322 -8.44 1.11 -1.81
N HIS A 323 -9.21 0.87 -2.87
CA HIS A 323 -9.47 1.87 -3.91
C HIS A 323 -10.20 3.10 -3.35
N ILE A 324 -11.18 2.90 -2.47
CA ILE A 324 -11.89 3.98 -1.76
C ILE A 324 -10.89 4.81 -0.96
N ALA A 325 -10.01 4.18 -0.18
CA ALA A 325 -9.01 4.89 0.62
C ALA A 325 -8.08 5.76 -0.25
N LEU A 326 -7.58 5.23 -1.36
CA LEU A 326 -6.70 5.93 -2.30
C LEU A 326 -7.41 7.08 -3.03
N LYS A 327 -8.62 6.84 -3.55
CA LYS A 327 -9.40 7.84 -4.27
C LYS A 327 -9.79 9.00 -3.35
N TRP A 328 -10.29 8.69 -2.15
CA TRP A 328 -10.60 9.73 -1.17
C TRP A 328 -9.37 10.42 -0.63
N GLY A 329 -8.24 9.73 -0.42
CA GLY A 329 -6.99 10.39 -0.04
C GLY A 329 -6.58 11.47 -1.05
N SER A 330 -6.74 11.16 -2.34
CA SER A 330 -6.54 12.10 -3.43
C SER A 330 -7.52 13.27 -3.41
N SER A 331 -8.81 13.01 -3.16
CA SER A 331 -9.86 14.04 -3.06
C SER A 331 -9.71 14.94 -1.83
N ILE A 332 -9.35 14.37 -0.67
CA ILE A 332 -9.06 15.08 0.58
C ILE A 332 -7.92 16.07 0.35
N HIS A 333 -6.83 15.61 -0.26
CA HIS A 333 -5.69 16.47 -0.59
C HIS A 333 -6.08 17.61 -1.54
N GLN A 334 -6.88 17.34 -2.58
CA GLN A 334 -7.35 18.39 -3.48
C GLN A 334 -8.26 19.41 -2.77
N SER A 335 -9.17 18.93 -1.91
CA SER A 335 -10.05 19.81 -1.13
C SER A 335 -9.23 20.70 -0.19
N PHE A 336 -8.25 20.12 0.51
CA PHE A 336 -7.31 20.88 1.34
C PHE A 336 -6.60 21.96 0.52
N GLY A 337 -6.02 21.60 -0.62
CA GLY A 337 -5.38 22.54 -1.54
C GLY A 337 -6.31 23.69 -1.91
N ARG A 338 -7.51 23.40 -2.43
CA ARG A 338 -8.48 24.43 -2.80
C ARG A 338 -8.85 25.36 -1.65
N ARG A 339 -8.95 24.85 -0.42
CA ARG A 339 -9.24 25.67 0.76
C ARG A 339 -8.08 26.61 1.05
N VAL A 340 -6.85 26.11 1.16
CA VAL A 340 -5.69 26.93 1.57
C VAL A 340 -5.24 27.93 0.51
N TRP A 341 -5.56 27.70 -0.76
CA TRP A 341 -5.32 28.66 -1.84
C TRP A 341 -6.38 29.76 -1.95
N ARG A 342 -7.58 29.59 -1.38
CA ARG A 342 -8.64 30.61 -1.38
C ARG A 342 -8.45 31.69 -0.31
N TRP A 343 -7.54 31.49 0.64
CA TRP A 343 -7.22 32.42 1.74
C TRP A 343 -5.87 33.13 1.55
N ARG A 344 -5.30 33.03 0.35
CA ARG A 344 -4.21 33.87 -0.14
C ARG A 344 -4.76 34.74 -1.24
#